data_AF-A0A353J7Y3-F1
#
_entry.id   AF-A0A353J7Y3-F1
#
_cell.length_a   1.000
_cell.length_b   1.000
_cell.length_c   1.000
_cell.angle_alpha   90.00
_cell.angle_beta   90.00
_cell.angle_gamma   90.00
#
_symmetry.space_group_name_H-M   'P 1'
#
loop_
_entity.id
_entity.type
_entity.pdbx_description
1 polymer ?
#
loop_
_entity_poly.entity_id
_entity_poly.type
_entity_poly.pdbx_seq_one_letter_code
_entity_poly.pdbx_strand_id
1 'polypeptide(L)'
;MNYHREVHQGAVIERATNTLMIRNRFGETMRVEIDHNTRLPLGIVQNGDRVIVFGQRKGPNVVALGIRTAPSDMMPSPFDAPASSWSCRR
;
A
#
# COMPACT_ATOMS: atom_id res chain seq x y z
N MET A 1 22.41 -0.38 15.23
CA MET A 1 21.04 -0.94 15.10
C MET A 1 20.66 -0.91 13.64
N ASN A 2 20.64 -2.05 12.97
CA ASN A 2 20.26 -2.16 11.56
C ASN A 2 18.74 -2.07 11.46
N TYR A 3 18.22 -0.90 11.11
CA TYR A 3 16.84 -0.73 10.71
C TYR A 3 16.66 -1.40 9.34
N HIS A 4 16.38 -2.71 9.32
CA HIS A 4 15.81 -3.33 8.14
C HIS A 4 14.52 -2.56 7.86
N ARG A 5 14.55 -1.71 6.84
CA ARG A 5 13.39 -0.94 6.38
C ARG A 5 12.45 -1.97 5.76
N GLU A 6 11.57 -2.54 6.57
CA GLU A 6 10.48 -3.35 6.07
C GLU A 6 9.66 -2.49 5.10
N VAL A 7 9.48 -3.03 3.90
CA VAL A 7 8.80 -2.35 2.79
C VAL A 7 7.48 -3.06 2.56
N HIS A 8 6.40 -2.31 2.68
CA HIS A 8 5.04 -2.78 2.44
C HIS A 8 4.47 -2.06 1.23
N GLN A 9 3.94 -2.81 0.28
CA GLN A 9 3.39 -2.27 -0.95
C GLN A 9 1.93 -2.67 -1.07
N GLY A 10 1.09 -1.72 -1.49
CA GLY A 10 -0.33 -1.99 -1.65
C GLY A 10 -1.09 -0.85 -2.30
N ALA A 11 -2.34 -1.14 -2.63
CA ALA A 11 -3.31 -0.14 -3.03
C ALA A 11 -4.00 0.42 -1.79
N VAL A 12 -4.18 1.74 -1.72
CA VAL A 12 -4.95 2.40 -0.67
C VAL A 12 -6.41 2.04 -0.87
N ILE A 13 -7.02 1.45 0.15
CA ILE A 13 -8.44 1.13 0.13
C ILE A 13 -9.25 2.15 0.94
N GLU A 14 -8.63 2.74 1.96
CA GLU A 14 -9.25 3.73 2.82
C GLU A 14 -8.19 4.66 3.41
N ARG A 15 -8.54 5.95 3.52
CA ARG A 15 -7.73 6.96 4.17
C ARG A 15 -8.53 7.64 5.28
N ALA A 16 -7.93 7.68 6.47
CA ALA A 16 -8.33 8.54 7.57
C ALA A 16 -7.19 9.51 7.93
N THR A 17 -7.42 10.40 8.89
CA THR A 17 -6.49 11.50 9.22
C THR A 17 -5.07 11.01 9.54
N ASN A 18 -4.94 9.99 10.40
CA ASN A 18 -3.65 9.46 10.87
C ASN A 18 -3.45 7.98 10.53
N THR A 19 -4.32 7.42 9.70
CA THR A 19 -4.25 6.00 9.33
C THR A 19 -4.59 5.80 7.87
N LEU A 20 -3.86 4.88 7.25
CA LEU A 20 -4.01 4.54 5.85
C LEU A 20 -4.17 3.02 5.75
N MET A 21 -5.27 2.55 5.19
CA MET A 21 -5.46 1.12 4.99
C MET A 21 -4.99 0.78 3.58
N ILE A 22 -4.05 -0.17 3.52
CA ILE A 22 -3.53 -0.68 2.25
C ILE A 22 -3.84 -2.15 2.10
N ARG A 23 -4.17 -2.56 0.88
CA ARG A 23 -4.29 -3.97 0.53
C ARG A 23 -3.12 -4.38 -0.36
N ASN A 24 -2.41 -5.42 0.06
CA ASN A 24 -1.29 -5.94 -0.72
C ASN A 24 -1.78 -6.85 -1.87
N ARG A 25 -0.82 -7.33 -2.68
CA ARG A 25 -1.09 -8.25 -3.81
C ARG A 25 -1.67 -9.61 -3.40
N PHE A 26 -1.56 -10.00 -2.14
CA PHE A 26 -2.09 -11.26 -1.61
C PHE A 26 -3.52 -11.11 -1.07
N GLY A 27 -4.11 -9.91 -1.16
CA GLY A 27 -5.44 -9.62 -0.63
C GLY A 27 -5.45 -9.30 0.86
N GLU A 28 -4.29 -9.31 1.53
CA GLU A 28 -4.19 -8.95 2.94
C GLU A 28 -4.28 -7.42 3.10
N THR A 29 -5.07 -7.01 4.09
CA THR A 29 -5.26 -5.62 4.46
C THR A 29 -4.38 -5.28 5.65
N MET A 30 -3.58 -4.21 5.53
CA MET A 30 -2.72 -3.70 6.58
C MET A 30 -3.14 -2.28 6.96
N ARG A 31 -3.13 -2.00 8.26
CA ARG A 31 -3.38 -0.67 8.81
C ARG A 31 -2.05 0.06 8.99
N VAL A 32 -1.84 1.10 8.22
CA VAL A 32 -0.64 1.93 8.30
C VAL A 32 -0.93 3.10 9.23
N GLU A 33 -0.16 3.21 10.30
CA GLU A 33 -0.21 4.32 11.24
C GLU A 33 0.74 5.43 10.75
N ILE A 34 0.19 6.63 10.57
CA ILE A 34 0.91 7.83 10.15
C ILE A 34 1.11 8.69 11.39
N ASP A 35 2.36 8.90 11.75
CA ASP A 35 2.77 9.79 12.84
C ASP A 35 3.33 11.11 12.28
N HIS A 36 3.52 12.10 13.15
CA HIS A 36 4.16 13.38 12.81
C HIS A 36 5.57 13.22 12.24
N ASN A 37 6.24 12.11 12.55
CA ASN A 37 7.57 11.78 12.02
C ASN A 37 7.53 11.03 10.67
N THR A 38 6.35 10.60 10.22
CA THR A 38 6.21 9.88 8.95
C THR A 38 6.46 10.82 7.79
N ARG A 39 7.42 10.48 6.92
CA ARG A 39 7.65 11.23 5.68
C ARG A 39 6.55 10.93 4.68
N LEU A 40 5.66 11.89 4.43
CA LEU A 40 4.58 11.76 3.46
C LEU A 40 5.03 12.14 2.04
N PRO A 41 4.41 11.58 1.00
CA PRO A 41 4.68 11.99 -0.37
C PRO A 41 4.21 13.43 -0.60
N LEU A 42 4.80 14.10 -1.59
CA LEU A 42 4.32 15.40 -2.06
C LEU A 42 2.96 15.18 -2.74
N GLY A 43 1.87 15.47 -2.04
CA GLY A 43 0.50 15.35 -2.55
C GLY A 43 -0.46 14.68 -1.59
N ILE A 44 -1.72 14.62 -2.00
CA ILE A 44 -2.81 13.96 -1.27
C ILE A 44 -2.88 12.52 -1.77
N VAL A 45 -2.56 11.55 -0.91
CA VAL A 45 -2.81 10.12 -1.20
C VAL A 45 -4.33 9.86 -1.18
N GLN A 46 -4.86 9.24 -2.23
CA GLN A 46 -6.28 8.95 -2.40
C GLN A 46 -6.58 7.45 -2.37
N ASN A 47 -7.85 7.09 -2.21
CA ASN A 47 -8.29 5.70 -2.36
C ASN A 47 -8.06 5.25 -3.81
N GLY A 48 -7.49 4.06 -3.98
CA GLY A 48 -7.05 3.51 -5.27
C GLY A 48 -5.58 3.77 -5.59
N ASP A 49 -4.95 4.78 -4.97
CA ASP A 49 -3.54 5.06 -5.18
C ASP A 49 -2.68 3.89 -4.75
N ARG A 50 -1.54 3.73 -5.41
CA ARG A 50 -0.56 2.72 -5.02
C ARG A 50 0.54 3.36 -4.22
N VAL A 51 0.87 2.73 -3.11
CA VAL A 51 1.84 3.28 -2.16
C VAL A 51 2.85 2.24 -1.75
N ILE A 52 4.05 2.75 -1.49
CA ILE A 52 5.17 2.04 -0.88
C ILE A 52 5.35 2.65 0.50
N VAL A 53 5.14 1.83 1.52
CA VAL A 53 5.25 2.20 2.93
C VAL A 53 6.52 1.57 3.49
N PHE A 54 7.39 2.41 4.03
CA PHE A 54 8.58 2.01 4.77
C PHE A 54 8.23 2.10 6.24
N GLY A 55 8.32 1.00 6.98
CA GLY A 55 7.89 1.00 8.37
C GLY A 55 7.95 -0.38 8.99
N GLN A 56 7.97 -0.45 10.31
CA GLN A 56 7.99 -1.72 11.02
C GLN A 56 6.58 -2.30 11.10
N ARG A 57 6.42 -3.58 10.74
CA ARG A 57 5.16 -4.30 10.90
C ARG A 57 5.02 -4.85 12.31
N LYS A 58 3.87 -4.61 12.93
CA LYS A 58 3.44 -5.17 14.22
C LYS A 58 2.05 -5.79 14.04
N GLY A 59 2.02 -7.06 13.61
CA GLY A 59 0.78 -7.78 13.32
C GLY A 59 0.06 -7.21 12.09
N PRO A 60 -1.22 -6.79 12.19
CA PRO A 60 -1.94 -6.15 11.08
C PRO A 60 -1.56 -4.67 10.90
N ASN A 61 -0.82 -4.09 11.85
CA ASN A 61 -0.45 -2.68 11.84
C ASN A 61 0.97 -2.49 11.31
N VAL A 62 1.20 -1.36 10.63
CA VAL A 62 2.51 -0.92 10.14
C VAL A 62 2.75 0.49 10.65
N VAL A 63 3.81 0.69 11.42
CA VAL A 63 4.22 2.02 11.88
C VAL A 63 5.07 2.65 10.79
N ALA A 64 4.52 3.62 10.06
CA ALA A 64 5.19 4.19 8.90
C ALA A 64 6.31 5.16 9.30
N LEU A 65 7.50 4.91 8.79
CA LEU A 65 8.62 5.87 8.76
C LEU A 65 8.53 6.76 7.52
N GLY A 66 8.00 6.24 6.41
CA GLY A 66 7.79 7.02 5.20
C GLY A 66 6.84 6.34 4.23
N ILE A 67 6.16 7.15 3.43
CA ILE A 67 5.19 6.71 2.43
C ILE A 67 5.56 7.39 1.11
N ARG A 68 5.55 6.62 0.02
CA ARG A 68 5.74 7.13 -1.34
C ARG A 68 4.61 6.62 -2.22
N THR A 69 4.12 7.46 -3.12
CA THR A 69 3.24 7.02 -4.20
C THR A 69 4.07 6.29 -5.25
N ALA A 70 3.55 5.17 -5.74
CA ALA A 70 4.11 4.43 -6.86
C ALA A 70 3.28 4.73 -8.12
N PRO A 71 3.91 4.92 -9.29
CA PRO A 71 3.18 5.06 -10.53
C PRO A 71 2.37 3.78 -10.83
N SER A 72 1.22 3.96 -11.49
CA SER A 72 0.29 2.87 -11.84
C SER A 72 0.88 1.79 -12.77
N ASP A 73 2.08 1.97 -13.28
CA ASP A 73 2.75 0.99 -14.12
C ASP A 73 3.70 0.07 -13.32
N MET A 74 3.95 0.37 -12.03
CA MET A 74 5.00 -0.30 -11.25
C MET A 74 4.54 -1.56 -10.51
N MET A 75 3.23 -1.81 -10.45
CA MET A 75 2.63 -3.04 -9.89
C MET A 75 1.44 -3.46 -10.77
N PRO A 76 1.13 -4.74 -10.95
CA PRO A 76 -0.23 -5.10 -11.37
C PRO A 76 -1.18 -4.72 -10.22
N SER A 77 -2.25 -3.95 -10.47
CA SER A 77 -3.23 -3.72 -9.41
C SER A 77 -3.80 -5.06 -8.98
N PRO A 78 -4.05 -5.29 -7.68
CA PRO A 78 -4.87 -6.42 -7.26
C PRO A 78 -6.31 -6.33 -7.82
N PHE A 79 -6.71 -5.17 -8.37
CA PHE A 79 -7.97 -4.97 -9.11
C PHE A 79 -7.80 -5.06 -10.65
N ASP A 80 -6.57 -5.13 -11.18
CA ASP A 80 -6.27 -5.24 -12.62
C ASP A 80 -6.23 -6.71 -13.07
N ALA A 81 -6.68 -7.65 -12.23
CA ALA A 81 -6.96 -8.99 -12.72
C ALA A 81 -8.00 -8.86 -13.83
N PRO A 82 -7.69 -9.19 -15.10
CA PRO A 82 -8.67 -9.06 -16.15
C PRO A 82 -9.82 -10.03 -15.83
N ALA A 83 -11.04 -9.49 -15.75
CA ALA A 83 -12.28 -10.26 -15.71
C ALA A 83 -12.51 -11.11 -16.99
N SER A 84 -11.52 -11.24 -17.86
CA SER A 84 -11.61 -11.83 -19.20
C SER A 84 -10.54 -12.89 -19.50
N SER A 85 -9.86 -13.48 -18.51
CA SER A 85 -9.02 -14.68 -18.78
C SER A 85 -9.80 -16.00 -18.79
N TRP A 86 -11.12 -15.97 -18.60
CA TRP A 86 -12.02 -17.11 -18.82
C TRP A 86 -12.82 -16.93 -20.11
N SER A 87 -12.14 -16.67 -21.22
CA SER A 87 -12.73 -16.89 -22.55
C SER A 87 -11.95 -17.99 -23.27
N CYS A 88 -12.60 -19.15 -23.37
CA CYS A 88 -12.50 -20.10 -24.46
C CYS A 88 -11.09 -20.59 -24.86
N ARG A 89 -10.75 -21.82 -24.45
CA ARG A 89 -10.18 -22.78 -25.40
C ARG A 89 -11.23 -23.85 -25.68
N ARG A 90 -11.61 -23.92 -26.96
CA ARG A 90 -12.35 -25.03 -27.56
C ARG A 90 -11.56 -26.32 -27.40
#